data_AF-A0A8R7QNZ3-F1
#
_entry.id   AF-A0A8R7QNZ3-F1
#
_cell.length_a   1.000
_cell.length_b   1.000
_cell.length_c   1.000
_cell.angle_alpha   90.00
_cell.angle_beta   90.00
_cell.angle_gamma   90.00
#
_symmetry.space_group_name_H-M   'P 1'
#
loop_
_entity.id
_entity.type
_entity.pdbx_description
1 polymer ?
#
loop_
_entity_poly.entity_id
_entity_poly.type
_entity_poly.pdbx_seq_one_letter_code
_entity_poly.pdbx_strand_id
1 'polypeptide(L)'
;MAIRKNRGAEQHAEISTLVALKSLNLSWNNFKGNIPENIGALIQVESLDLSHNELSGEIPSSLSALTSLSRLNLSYNNLGGKIPTGNQLQTLEDQASIYVGNPSLCGPPLSRRCPHPEPIPGENDGDASDDLVSFFLAMGSGYVMGLWVVFCTFLFKRRWRVLWYLLCDSLYDWVYVHVAVTWSSFRGKING
;
A
#
# COMPACT_ATOMS: atom_id res chain seq x y z
N MET A 1 25.47 33.78 -14.75
CA MET A 1 25.17 34.92 -13.87
C MET A 1 25.55 34.48 -12.45
N ALA A 2 26.69 34.94 -11.96
CA ALA A 2 27.31 34.44 -10.73
C ALA A 2 26.78 35.22 -9.52
N ILE A 3 26.27 34.54 -8.50
CA ILE A 3 25.84 35.19 -7.27
C ILE A 3 27.05 35.31 -6.33
N ARG A 4 27.54 36.55 -6.20
CA ARG A 4 28.53 36.94 -5.20
C ARG A 4 27.94 36.82 -3.80
N LYS A 5 28.71 36.24 -2.89
CA LYS A 5 28.48 36.23 -1.44
C LYS A 5 28.56 37.66 -0.90
N ASN A 6 27.43 38.23 -0.46
CA ASN A 6 27.41 39.49 0.29
C ASN A 6 26.88 39.27 1.71
N ARG A 7 27.39 40.09 2.62
CA ARG A 7 27.46 39.90 4.06
C ARG A 7 26.33 40.67 4.75
N GLY A 8 25.59 39.99 5.65
CA GLY A 8 24.91 40.60 6.80
C GLY A 8 23.51 41.18 6.54
N ALA A 9 22.54 40.63 7.29
CA ALA A 9 21.14 41.05 7.47
C ALA A 9 20.19 40.87 6.27
N GLU A 10 19.00 40.32 6.57
CA GLU A 10 17.84 40.14 5.67
C GLU A 10 17.86 38.94 4.71
N GLN A 11 17.72 37.72 5.23
CA GLN A 11 17.51 36.51 4.40
C GLN A 11 16.15 35.83 4.62
N HIS A 12 15.15 36.51 5.21
CA HIS A 12 13.88 35.88 5.60
C HIS A 12 12.60 36.41 4.90
N ALA A 13 12.68 37.31 3.92
CA ALA A 13 11.47 37.97 3.39
C ALA A 13 11.28 37.97 1.86
N GLU A 14 12.21 37.44 1.05
CA GLU A 14 12.07 37.56 -0.42
C GLU A 14 11.38 36.37 -1.11
N ILE A 15 11.17 35.24 -0.43
CA ILE A 15 10.44 34.11 -1.05
C ILE A 15 8.93 34.42 -1.12
N SER A 16 8.43 35.30 -0.24
CA SER A 16 7.01 35.65 -0.12
C SER A 16 6.51 36.64 -1.19
N THR A 17 7.41 37.27 -1.96
CA THR A 17 7.04 38.25 -3.01
C THR A 17 6.84 37.62 -4.39
N LEU A 18 7.05 36.30 -4.53
CA LEU A 18 6.86 35.55 -5.78
C LEU A 18 5.40 35.13 -6.00
N VAL A 19 4.45 36.01 -5.68
CA VAL A 19 2.99 35.76 -5.67
C VAL A 19 2.43 35.34 -7.04
N ALA A 20 3.17 35.52 -8.14
CA ALA A 20 2.76 35.14 -9.51
C ALA A 20 3.49 33.91 -10.08
N LEU A 21 4.24 33.18 -9.26
CA LEU A 21 5.06 32.08 -9.77
C LEU A 21 4.21 30.82 -9.96
N LYS A 22 3.93 30.47 -11.23
CA LYS A 22 3.16 29.26 -11.57
C LYS A 22 4.00 27.99 -11.56
N SER A 23 5.29 28.11 -11.89
CA SER A 23 6.21 26.97 -11.94
C SER A 23 7.55 27.35 -11.33
N LEU A 24 7.99 26.57 -10.36
CA LEU A 24 9.29 26.67 -9.71
C LEU A 24 10.07 25.39 -9.96
N ASN A 25 11.20 25.49 -10.65
CA ASN A 25 12.14 24.38 -10.79
C ASN A 25 13.46 24.76 -10.12
N LEU A 26 13.78 24.06 -9.05
CA LEU A 26 14.99 24.19 -8.25
C LEU A 26 15.71 22.84 -8.13
N SER A 27 15.41 21.91 -9.05
CA SER A 27 16.05 20.59 -9.07
C SER A 27 17.55 20.69 -9.35
N TRP A 28 18.32 19.67 -8.95
CA TRP A 28 19.76 19.56 -9.22
C TRP A 28 20.58 20.73 -8.67
N ASN A 29 20.30 21.11 -7.43
CA ASN A 29 21.09 22.09 -6.70
C ASN A 29 21.69 21.46 -5.43
N ASN A 30 22.49 22.22 -4.69
CA ASN A 30 23.05 21.80 -3.40
C ASN A 30 22.32 22.52 -2.24
N PHE A 31 20.99 22.67 -2.33
CA PHE A 31 20.22 23.24 -1.22
C PHE A 31 20.25 22.30 -0.02
N LYS A 32 20.54 22.85 1.16
CA LYS A 32 20.68 22.12 2.44
C LYS A 32 19.74 22.70 3.48
N GLY A 33 19.41 21.90 4.48
CA GLY A 33 18.53 22.29 5.57
C GLY A 33 17.06 22.02 5.26
N ASN A 34 16.18 22.60 6.08
CA ASN A 34 14.76 22.30 6.07
C ASN A 34 14.00 23.11 5.04
N ILE A 35 12.90 22.54 4.53
CA ILE A 35 11.93 23.28 3.74
C ILE A 35 11.23 24.27 4.69
N PRO A 36 11.28 25.59 4.43
CA PRO A 36 10.67 26.59 5.31
C PRO A 36 9.14 26.45 5.29
N GLU A 37 8.50 26.61 6.45
CA GLU A 37 7.02 26.57 6.56
C GLU A 37 6.33 27.61 5.67
N ASN A 38 7.02 28.71 5.37
CA ASN A 38 6.53 29.79 4.50
C ASN A 38 6.31 29.35 3.04
N ILE A 39 6.70 28.14 2.62
CA ILE A 39 6.42 27.62 1.28
C ILE A 39 4.92 27.57 0.97
N GLY A 40 4.07 27.42 2.00
CA GLY A 40 2.61 27.44 1.86
C GLY A 40 2.01 28.79 1.46
N ALA A 41 2.79 29.88 1.50
CA ALA A 41 2.35 31.21 1.04
C ALA A 41 2.25 31.30 -0.50
N LEU A 42 2.83 30.35 -1.22
CA LEU A 42 2.88 30.29 -2.68
C LEU A 42 1.60 29.71 -3.28
N ILE A 43 0.44 30.27 -2.93
CA ILE A 43 -0.90 29.73 -3.24
C ILE A 43 -1.13 29.50 -4.75
N GLN A 44 -0.44 30.25 -5.62
CA GLN A 44 -0.60 30.19 -7.07
C GLN A 44 0.37 29.20 -7.78
N VAL A 45 1.23 28.49 -7.05
CA VAL A 45 2.18 27.54 -7.68
C VAL A 45 1.43 26.30 -8.16
N GLU A 46 1.59 26.01 -9.46
CA GLU A 46 1.04 24.83 -10.12
C GLU A 46 2.06 23.69 -10.23
N SER A 47 3.35 24.02 -10.32
CA SER A 47 4.42 23.04 -10.51
C SER A 47 5.64 23.37 -9.66
N LEU A 48 6.01 22.48 -8.74
CA LEU A 48 7.17 22.63 -7.86
C LEU A 48 8.11 21.42 -7.96
N ASP A 49 9.35 21.66 -8.38
CA ASP A 49 10.40 20.63 -8.41
C ASP A 49 11.58 21.04 -7.53
N LEU A 50 11.83 20.25 -6.48
CA LEU A 50 12.96 20.36 -5.56
C LEU A 50 13.83 19.09 -5.57
N SER A 51 13.66 18.24 -6.59
CA SER A 51 14.36 16.96 -6.66
C SER A 51 15.88 17.11 -6.78
N HIS A 52 16.63 16.07 -6.42
CA HIS A 52 18.10 16.07 -6.52
C HIS A 52 18.74 17.25 -5.77
N ASN A 53 18.43 17.36 -4.48
CA ASN A 53 19.03 18.32 -3.56
C ASN A 53 19.48 17.62 -2.27
N GLU A 54 20.03 18.37 -1.31
CA GLU A 54 20.45 17.89 0.00
C GLU A 54 19.51 18.38 1.12
N LEU A 55 18.22 18.56 0.82
CA LEU A 55 17.22 19.04 1.79
C LEU A 55 16.97 17.98 2.87
N SER A 56 16.75 18.41 4.11
CA SER A 56 16.64 17.55 5.28
C SER A 56 15.49 17.95 6.19
N GLY A 57 15.08 17.05 7.09
CA GLY A 57 13.99 17.31 8.04
C GLY A 57 12.61 16.99 7.47
N GLU A 58 11.57 17.44 8.17
CA GLU A 58 10.19 17.08 7.85
C GLU A 58 9.61 17.89 6.69
N ILE A 59 8.67 17.29 5.96
CA ILE A 59 7.88 18.00 4.96
C ILE A 59 6.84 18.85 5.70
N PRO A 60 6.88 20.19 5.58
CA PRO A 60 5.98 21.04 6.33
C PRO A 60 4.53 20.80 5.90
N SER A 61 3.63 20.74 6.88
CA SER A 61 2.19 20.59 6.63
C SER A 61 1.63 21.74 5.79
N SER A 62 2.26 22.91 5.81
CA SER A 62 1.89 24.03 4.95
C SER A 62 2.00 23.73 3.45
N LEU A 63 2.81 22.76 3.04
CA LEU A 63 2.86 22.29 1.64
C LEU A 63 1.51 21.69 1.20
N SER A 64 0.76 21.10 2.14
CA SER A 64 -0.59 20.59 1.88
C SER A 64 -1.64 21.67 1.68
N ALA A 65 -1.33 22.92 2.04
CA ALA A 65 -2.23 24.07 1.88
C ALA A 65 -2.19 24.68 0.47
N LEU A 66 -1.28 24.22 -0.40
CA LEU A 66 -1.19 24.67 -1.79
C LEU A 66 -2.36 24.10 -2.61
N THR A 67 -3.37 24.92 -2.87
CA THR A 67 -4.62 24.50 -3.54
C THR A 67 -4.55 24.45 -5.07
N SER A 68 -3.50 24.99 -5.66
CA SER A 68 -3.31 25.05 -7.12
C SER A 68 -2.23 24.09 -7.62
N LEU A 69 -1.63 23.29 -6.74
CA LEU A 69 -0.48 22.45 -7.04
C LEU A 69 -0.91 21.22 -7.87
N SER A 70 -0.46 21.16 -9.12
CA SER A 70 -0.72 20.05 -10.04
C SER A 70 0.49 19.12 -10.21
N ARG A 71 1.72 19.59 -9.95
CA ARG A 71 2.94 18.78 -10.03
C ARG A 71 3.87 19.10 -8.86
N LEU A 72 4.34 18.05 -8.19
CA LEU A 72 5.30 18.14 -7.10
C LEU A 72 6.36 17.07 -7.29
N ASN A 73 7.63 17.41 -7.10
CA ASN A 73 8.72 16.44 -7.04
C ASN A 73 9.70 16.79 -5.92
N LEU A 74 9.83 15.90 -4.94
CA LEU A 74 10.73 16.02 -3.79
C LEU A 74 11.76 14.87 -3.77
N SER A 75 11.89 14.14 -4.87
CA SER A 75 12.71 12.93 -4.94
C SER A 75 14.20 13.22 -4.77
N TYR A 76 14.98 12.21 -4.39
CA TYR A 76 16.44 12.30 -4.22
C TYR A 76 16.87 13.46 -3.33
N ASN A 77 16.37 13.46 -2.10
CA ASN A 77 16.72 14.38 -1.02
C ASN A 77 16.98 13.57 0.27
N ASN A 78 17.22 14.26 1.38
CA ASN A 78 17.40 13.66 2.71
C ASN A 78 16.23 13.99 3.66
N LEU A 79 15.02 14.13 3.11
CA LEU A 79 13.81 14.43 3.88
C LEU A 79 13.41 13.25 4.77
N GLY A 80 12.78 13.56 5.89
CA GLY A 80 12.41 12.60 6.93
C GLY A 80 11.03 12.83 7.52
N GLY A 81 10.60 11.91 8.38
CA GLY A 81 9.32 12.00 9.07
C GLY A 81 8.13 11.53 8.25
N LYS A 82 6.92 11.74 8.80
CA LYS A 82 5.67 11.30 8.19
C LYS A 82 5.28 12.21 7.03
N ILE A 83 4.94 11.64 5.88
CA ILE A 83 4.42 12.41 4.75
C ILE A 83 3.06 13.04 5.15
N PRO A 84 2.88 14.36 5.01
CA PRO A 84 1.62 15.00 5.33
C PRO A 84 0.54 14.58 4.32
N THR A 85 -0.54 13.99 4.83
CA THR A 85 -1.73 13.66 4.04
C THR A 85 -2.59 14.90 3.85
N GLY A 86 -2.50 15.52 2.67
CA GLY A 86 -3.31 16.68 2.28
C GLY A 86 -4.24 16.37 1.11
N ASN A 87 -5.39 17.06 1.05
CA ASN A 87 -6.42 16.85 0.03
C ASN A 87 -5.89 16.99 -1.42
N GLN A 88 -4.91 17.86 -1.66
CA GLN A 88 -4.30 18.08 -2.99
C GLN A 88 -3.11 17.16 -3.30
N LEU A 89 -2.38 16.70 -2.28
CA LEU A 89 -1.28 15.74 -2.47
C LEU A 89 -1.79 14.37 -2.90
N GLN A 90 -3.02 14.03 -2.49
CA GLN A 90 -3.68 12.77 -2.84
C GLN A 90 -4.25 12.73 -4.27
N THR A 91 -4.37 13.88 -4.95
CA THR A 91 -4.84 13.96 -6.34
C THR A 91 -3.71 13.89 -7.38
N LEU A 92 -2.46 13.80 -6.93
CA LEU A 92 -1.32 13.69 -7.83
C LEU A 92 -1.20 12.26 -8.36
N GLU A 93 -1.11 12.14 -9.69
CA GLU A 93 -1.24 10.91 -10.46
C GLU A 93 -0.17 9.85 -10.13
N ASP A 94 0.99 10.28 -9.58
CA ASP A 94 2.13 9.41 -9.23
C ASP A 94 2.71 9.70 -7.84
N GLN A 95 1.88 9.64 -6.81
CA GLN A 95 2.25 9.96 -5.42
C GLN A 95 3.53 9.29 -4.90
N ALA A 96 3.86 8.07 -5.31
CA ALA A 96 5.07 7.38 -4.84
C ALA A 96 6.38 7.97 -5.42
N SER A 97 6.38 8.35 -6.70
CA SER A 97 7.59 8.82 -7.40
C SER A 97 8.08 10.16 -6.85
N ILE A 98 7.16 11.00 -6.38
CA ILE A 98 7.40 12.31 -5.76
C ILE A 98 8.39 12.23 -4.60
N TYR A 99 8.36 11.13 -3.83
CA TYR A 99 9.12 10.99 -2.58
C TYR A 99 10.27 9.98 -2.69
N VAL A 100 10.47 9.33 -3.85
CA VAL A 100 11.53 8.34 -4.07
C VAL A 100 12.92 8.92 -3.76
N GLY A 101 13.83 8.09 -3.25
CA GLY A 101 15.20 8.51 -2.98
C GLY A 101 15.36 9.35 -1.72
N ASN A 102 14.35 9.41 -0.85
CA ASN A 102 14.44 9.97 0.50
C ASN A 102 14.51 8.85 1.55
N PRO A 103 15.65 8.66 2.24
CA PRO A 103 15.88 7.50 3.09
C PRO A 103 15.20 7.59 4.47
N SER A 104 14.59 8.71 4.85
CA SER A 104 14.00 8.89 6.17
C SER A 104 12.49 9.17 6.15
N LEU A 105 11.87 9.21 4.96
CA LEU A 105 10.43 9.40 4.81
C LEU A 105 9.66 8.12 5.11
N CYS A 106 8.47 8.28 5.70
CA CYS A 106 7.59 7.20 6.06
C CYS A 106 6.10 7.60 5.98
N GLY A 107 5.21 6.61 5.95
CA GLY A 107 3.77 6.78 5.80
C GLY A 107 3.30 6.71 4.34
N PRO A 108 1.98 6.53 4.10
CA PRO A 108 1.41 6.56 2.76
C PRO A 108 1.72 7.91 2.09
N PRO A 109 2.06 7.93 0.79
CA PRO A 109 1.97 6.87 -0.23
C PRO A 109 3.15 5.88 -0.28
N LEU A 110 4.16 6.00 0.58
CA LEU A 110 5.28 5.05 0.62
C LEU A 110 4.91 3.80 1.43
N SER A 111 5.45 2.64 1.05
CA SER A 111 5.28 1.37 1.80
C SER A 111 6.02 1.33 3.15
N ARG A 112 6.77 2.37 3.49
CA ARG A 112 7.62 2.42 4.68
C ARG A 112 6.83 2.97 5.88
N ARG A 113 6.69 2.18 6.94
CA ARG A 113 6.00 2.59 8.17
C ARG A 113 6.85 3.55 9.01
N CYS A 114 6.19 4.52 9.66
CA CYS A 114 6.88 5.43 10.58
C CYS A 114 7.13 4.73 11.92
N PRO A 115 8.31 4.90 12.54
CA PRO A 115 8.55 4.41 13.89
C PRO A 115 7.54 5.08 14.83
N HIS A 116 6.65 4.29 15.41
CA HIS A 116 5.79 4.75 16.49
C HIS A 116 6.65 4.95 17.74
N PRO A 117 6.40 5.98 18.57
CA PRO A 117 6.95 6.00 19.93
C PRO A 117 6.42 4.76 20.65
N GLU A 118 7.29 3.79 20.96
CA GLU A 118 6.92 2.55 21.65
C GLU A 118 6.34 2.85 23.05
N PRO A 119 5.16 2.31 23.38
CA PRO A 119 4.93 1.74 24.70
C PRO A 119 5.42 0.28 24.70
N ILE A 120 6.27 -0.07 25.68
CA ILE A 120 6.62 -1.39 26.26
C ILE A 120 6.31 -2.65 25.43
N PRO A 121 7.29 -3.56 25.21
CA PRO A 121 7.19 -4.66 24.27
C PRO A 121 6.15 -5.70 24.69
N GLY A 122 5.16 -5.93 23.82
CA GLY A 122 4.19 -6.99 24.03
C GLY A 122 2.96 -6.96 23.15
N GLU A 123 3.04 -6.57 21.87
CA GLU A 123 1.95 -6.86 20.94
C GLU A 123 2.52 -7.12 19.54
N ASN A 124 2.26 -8.33 19.04
CA ASN A 124 2.58 -8.70 17.68
C ASN A 124 1.61 -7.98 16.76
N ASP A 125 1.91 -6.73 16.42
CA ASP A 125 1.15 -6.00 15.41
C ASP A 125 1.65 -6.41 14.02
N GLY A 126 1.22 -7.60 13.59
CA GLY A 126 0.75 -7.71 12.21
C GLY A 126 -0.32 -6.65 12.06
N ASP A 127 -0.22 -5.71 11.13
CA ASP A 127 -1.09 -5.80 9.97
C ASP A 127 -0.85 -4.60 9.02
N ALA A 128 -0.64 -4.89 7.74
CA ALA A 128 -1.39 -4.26 6.64
C ALA A 128 -1.72 -5.30 5.54
N SER A 129 -1.50 -6.58 5.86
CA SER A 129 -1.72 -7.77 5.03
C SER A 129 -2.68 -8.75 5.70
N ASP A 130 -2.89 -8.62 7.01
CA ASP A 130 -3.79 -9.44 7.80
C ASP A 130 -5.24 -9.06 7.56
N ASP A 131 -5.58 -7.82 7.20
CA ASP A 131 -6.95 -7.49 6.78
C ASP A 131 -7.39 -8.39 5.61
N LEU A 132 -6.60 -8.41 4.53
CA LEU A 132 -6.90 -9.23 3.34
C LEU A 132 -6.87 -10.73 3.67
N VAL A 133 -5.88 -11.18 4.45
CA VAL A 133 -5.75 -12.59 4.86
C VAL A 133 -6.91 -13.00 5.78
N SER A 134 -7.33 -12.14 6.70
CA SER A 134 -8.47 -12.33 7.61
C SER A 134 -9.77 -12.45 6.83
N PHE A 135 -9.98 -11.64 5.79
CA PHE A 135 -11.11 -11.80 4.87
C PHE A 135 -11.11 -13.16 4.17
N PHE A 136 -9.95 -13.61 3.66
CA PHE A 136 -9.85 -14.93 3.02
C PHE A 136 -10.08 -16.09 3.99
N LEU A 137 -9.57 -15.99 5.22
CA LEU A 137 -9.78 -16.97 6.28
C LEU A 137 -11.24 -17.01 6.75
N ALA A 138 -11.90 -15.86 6.88
CA ALA A 138 -13.32 -15.75 7.22
C ALA A 138 -14.21 -16.35 6.12
N MET A 139 -13.90 -16.06 4.84
CA MET A 139 -14.64 -16.61 3.71
C MET A 139 -14.47 -18.13 3.59
N GLY A 140 -13.24 -18.63 3.78
CA GLY A 140 -12.95 -20.06 3.76
C GLY A 140 -13.63 -20.82 4.91
N SER A 141 -13.52 -20.31 6.14
CA SER A 141 -14.16 -20.93 7.31
C SER A 141 -15.69 -20.92 7.21
N GLY A 142 -16.30 -19.84 6.71
CA GLY A 142 -17.75 -19.76 6.50
C GLY A 142 -18.27 -20.80 5.51
N TYR A 143 -17.54 -21.05 4.43
CA TYR A 143 -17.90 -22.08 3.45
C TYR A 143 -17.83 -23.50 4.06
N VAL A 144 -16.77 -23.79 4.81
CA VAL A 144 -16.60 -25.10 5.48
C VAL A 144 -17.70 -25.33 6.50
N MET A 145 -17.99 -24.33 7.36
CA MET A 145 -19.05 -24.44 8.36
C MET A 145 -20.43 -24.57 7.72
N GLY A 146 -20.70 -23.84 6.63
CA GLY A 146 -21.96 -23.94 5.87
C GLY A 146 -22.17 -25.33 5.26
N LEU A 147 -21.16 -25.88 4.58
CA LEU A 147 -21.21 -27.24 4.03
C LEU A 147 -21.40 -28.29 5.12
N TRP A 148 -20.72 -28.12 6.26
CA TRP A 148 -20.80 -29.05 7.37
C TRP A 148 -22.18 -29.05 8.02
N VAL A 149 -22.82 -27.88 8.18
CA VAL A 149 -24.19 -27.77 8.67
C VAL A 149 -25.17 -28.45 7.71
N VAL A 150 -25.05 -28.20 6.40
CA VAL A 150 -25.89 -28.87 5.39
C VAL A 150 -25.72 -30.39 5.49
N PHE A 151 -24.48 -30.88 5.52
CA PHE A 151 -24.18 -32.31 5.68
C PHE A 151 -24.80 -32.89 6.96
N CYS A 152 -24.64 -32.21 8.10
CA CYS A 152 -25.22 -32.62 9.39
C CYS A 152 -26.75 -32.63 9.35
N THR A 153 -27.39 -31.66 8.70
CA THR A 153 -28.86 -31.64 8.55
C THR A 153 -29.38 -32.80 7.70
N PHE A 154 -28.65 -33.19 6.65
CA PHE A 154 -28.95 -34.40 5.85
C PHE A 154 -28.81 -35.68 6.68
N LEU A 155 -27.83 -35.75 7.58
CA LEU A 155 -27.64 -36.91 8.48
C LEU A 155 -28.70 -36.99 9.60
N PHE A 156 -29.29 -35.87 10.01
CA PHE A 156 -30.22 -35.82 11.15
C PHE A 156 -31.61 -36.35 10.82
N LYS A 157 -32.11 -36.17 9.59
CA LYS A 157 -33.38 -36.80 9.21
C LYS A 157 -33.16 -38.29 8.97
N ARG A 158 -33.65 -39.11 9.90
CA ARG A 158 -33.55 -40.59 9.91
C ARG A 158 -33.96 -41.25 8.58
N ARG A 159 -34.93 -40.67 7.84
CA ARG A 159 -35.35 -41.12 6.50
C ARG A 159 -34.32 -40.80 5.40
N TRP A 160 -33.67 -39.64 5.47
CA TRP A 160 -32.72 -39.17 4.46
C TRP A 160 -31.34 -39.81 4.62
N ARG A 161 -30.94 -40.07 5.88
CA ARG A 161 -29.68 -40.76 6.18
C ARG A 161 -29.58 -42.14 5.54
N VAL A 162 -30.67 -42.93 5.58
CA VAL A 162 -30.68 -44.29 5.01
C VAL A 162 -30.63 -44.23 3.48
N LEU A 163 -31.42 -43.33 2.87
CA LEU A 163 -31.39 -43.08 1.42
C LEU A 163 -30.01 -42.62 0.94
N TRP A 164 -29.35 -41.75 1.70
CA TRP A 164 -28.01 -41.27 1.40
C TRP A 164 -26.96 -42.38 1.45
N TYR A 165 -26.95 -43.19 2.52
CA TYR A 165 -26.00 -44.31 2.62
C TYR A 165 -26.17 -45.34 1.50
N LEU A 166 -27.41 -45.68 1.13
CA LEU A 166 -27.68 -46.58 0.00
C LEU A 166 -27.18 -46.03 -1.33
N LEU A 167 -27.30 -44.71 -1.55
CA LEU A 167 -26.88 -44.06 -2.78
C LEU A 167 -25.35 -43.97 -2.86
N CYS A 168 -24.68 -43.67 -1.75
CA CYS A 168 -23.21 -43.72 -1.65
C CYS A 168 -22.66 -45.13 -1.89
N ASP A 169 -23.27 -46.15 -1.27
CA ASP A 169 -22.84 -47.55 -1.41
C ASP A 169 -22.97 -48.02 -2.87
N SER A 170 -24.10 -47.72 -3.50
CA SER A 170 -24.36 -48.00 -4.92
C SER A 170 -23.35 -47.30 -5.86
N LEU A 171 -23.01 -46.04 -5.58
CA LEU A 171 -22.01 -45.31 -6.36
C LEU A 171 -20.59 -45.87 -6.13
N TYR A 172 -20.25 -46.22 -4.90
CA TYR A 172 -18.93 -46.77 -4.56
C TYR A 172 -18.68 -48.09 -5.29
N ASP A 173 -19.64 -49.02 -5.23
CA ASP A 173 -19.56 -50.29 -5.93
C ASP A 173 -19.47 -50.11 -7.45
N TRP A 174 -20.27 -49.20 -8.02
CA TRP A 174 -20.21 -48.88 -9.44
C TRP A 174 -18.82 -48.38 -9.86
N VAL A 175 -18.26 -47.40 -9.14
CA VAL A 175 -16.91 -46.89 -9.41
C VAL A 175 -15.86 -47.98 -9.24
N TYR A 176 -15.95 -48.76 -8.16
CA TYR A 176 -15.00 -49.83 -7.87
C TYR A 176 -14.96 -50.86 -8.98
N VAL A 177 -16.12 -51.30 -9.49
CA VAL A 177 -16.21 -52.25 -10.60
C VAL A 177 -15.63 -51.66 -11.88
N HIS A 178 -15.94 -50.41 -12.23
CA HIS A 178 -15.37 -49.77 -13.42
C HIS A 178 -13.84 -49.65 -13.34
N VAL A 179 -13.31 -49.26 -12.18
CA VAL A 179 -11.87 -49.18 -11.95
C VAL A 179 -11.24 -50.56 -12.04
N ALA A 180 -11.81 -51.57 -11.39
CA ALA A 180 -11.29 -52.93 -11.40
C ALA A 180 -11.29 -53.56 -12.81
N VAL A 181 -12.36 -53.34 -13.59
CA VAL A 181 -12.47 -53.82 -14.98
C VAL A 181 -11.51 -53.07 -15.91
N THR A 182 -11.39 -51.75 -15.73
CA THR A 182 -10.44 -50.95 -16.52
C THR A 182 -9.01 -51.37 -16.22
N TRP A 183 -8.69 -51.61 -14.94
CA TRP A 183 -7.37 -52.06 -14.50
C TRP A 183 -7.03 -53.47 -15.01
N SER A 184 -7.99 -54.41 -14.99
CA SER A 184 -7.76 -55.76 -15.50
C SER A 184 -7.58 -55.78 -17.03
N SER A 185 -8.37 -54.98 -17.76
CA SER A 185 -8.23 -54.78 -19.21
C SER A 185 -6.87 -54.18 -19.57
N PHE A 186 -6.43 -53.16 -18.83
CA PHE A 186 -5.13 -52.54 -19.03
C PHE A 186 -3.98 -53.53 -18.78
N ARG A 187 -4.05 -54.30 -17.69
CA ARG A 187 -3.05 -55.31 -17.33
C ARG A 187 -2.97 -56.46 -18.34
N GLY A 188 -4.10 -56.87 -18.92
CA GLY A 188 -4.13 -57.86 -20.01
C GLY A 188 -3.47 -57.39 -21.30
N LYS A 189 -3.45 -56.07 -21.55
CA LYS A 189 -2.83 -55.44 -22.73
C LYS A 189 -1.32 -55.20 -22.60
N ILE A 190 -0.78 -55.24 -21.38
CA ILE A 190 0.64 -55.05 -21.09
C ILE A 190 1.39 -56.39 -21.08
N ASN A 191 0.69 -57.49 -20.80
CA ASN A 191 1.29 -58.82 -20.61
C ASN A 191 1.14 -59.77 -21.83
N GLY A 192 0.66 -59.28 -22.98
CA GLY A 192 0.54 -60.03 -24.24
C GLY A 192 1.09 -59.21 -25.40
#